data_AF-A0A7J8MWJ2-F1
#
_entry.id   AF-A0A7J8MWJ2-F1
#
_cell.length_a   1.000
_cell.length_b   1.000
_cell.length_c   1.000
_cell.angle_alpha   90.00
_cell.angle_beta   90.00
_cell.angle_gamma   90.00
#
_symmetry.space_group_name_H-M   'P 1'
#
loop_
_entity.id
_entity.type
_entity.pdbx_description
1 polymer ?
#
loop_
_entity_poly.entity_id
_entity_poly.type
_entity_poly.pdbx_seq_one_letter_code
_entity_poly.pdbx_strand_id
1 'polypeptide(L)'
;MIILVVPCALTCLDHWSPEVKGQGMISFIHVAKNVKAVELDSYGDVILDACCQNIASEDEIWQYVVEMSVLLVTCIQRDNPRSLWFEKMLNEMLSHLERQPRNKERRIAWLKLIEPIFNSIGLLILAHIRRIFPLFFQWMHVDDDETILLVLKRVQTVVRLTWLRHTPYVERLLDELVVLFKEAALRKARETIRTDIRNLLIMLQQCKGLQFERAWNKHQDDPNLTSLACNLSASRE
;
A
#
# COMPACT_ATOMS: atom_id res chain seq x y z
N MET A 1 -14.19 10.63 28.66
CA MET A 1 -14.86 10.65 27.34
C MET A 1 -14.71 9.31 26.61
N ILE A 2 -13.48 8.82 26.42
CA ILE A 2 -13.19 7.53 25.73
C ILE A 2 -13.86 6.31 26.37
N ILE A 3 -13.96 6.30 27.70
CA ILE A 3 -14.65 5.24 28.47
C ILE A 3 -16.11 5.02 28.01
N LEU A 4 -16.77 6.07 27.49
CA LEU A 4 -18.12 5.94 26.93
C LEU A 4 -18.10 5.73 25.41
N VAL A 5 -17.21 6.44 24.70
CA VAL A 5 -17.17 6.42 23.23
C VAL A 5 -16.73 5.06 22.68
N VAL A 6 -15.72 4.43 23.29
CA VAL A 6 -15.17 3.15 22.79
C VAL A 6 -16.21 2.03 22.86
N PRO A 7 -16.88 1.76 24.00
CA PRO A 7 -17.92 0.72 24.03
C PRO A 7 -19.07 0.97 23.06
N CYS A 8 -19.52 2.22 22.91
CA CYS A 8 -20.57 2.55 21.95
C CYS A 8 -20.11 2.31 20.50
N ALA A 9 -18.90 2.74 20.15
CA ALA A 9 -18.35 2.54 18.82
C ALA A 9 -18.14 1.05 18.50
N LEU A 10 -17.66 0.25 19.48
CA LEU A 10 -17.57 -1.21 19.35
C LEU A 10 -18.94 -1.84 19.09
N THR A 11 -19.97 -1.41 19.84
CA THR A 11 -21.34 -1.90 19.64
C THR A 11 -21.86 -1.59 18.24
N CYS A 12 -21.51 -0.42 17.68
CA CYS A 12 -21.84 -0.09 16.29
C CYS A 12 -21.12 -1.00 15.29
N LEU A 13 -19.86 -1.38 15.54
CA LEU A 13 -19.10 -2.27 14.67
C LEU A 13 -19.66 -3.70 14.64
N ASP A 14 -20.28 -4.14 15.73
CA ASP A 14 -20.93 -5.45 15.83
C ASP A 14 -22.34 -5.47 15.20
N HIS A 15 -22.87 -4.31 14.81
CA HIS A 15 -24.20 -4.20 14.23
C HIS A 15 -24.26 -4.80 12.81
N TRP A 16 -25.38 -5.40 12.41
CA TRP A 16 -25.50 -6.06 11.10
C TRP A 16 -25.61 -5.08 9.92
N SER A 17 -26.16 -3.87 10.14
CA SER A 17 -26.32 -2.86 9.07
C SER A 17 -25.00 -2.14 8.77
N PRO A 18 -24.60 -2.04 7.48
CA PRO A 18 -23.39 -1.33 7.06
C PRO A 18 -23.37 0.14 7.48
N GLU A 19 -24.52 0.82 7.48
CA GLU A 19 -24.62 2.24 7.82
C GLU A 19 -24.26 2.49 9.28
N VAL A 20 -24.76 1.64 10.19
CA VAL A 20 -24.45 1.71 11.62
C VAL A 20 -22.96 1.40 11.86
N LYS A 21 -22.44 0.34 11.20
CA LYS A 21 -21.00 0.04 11.23
C LYS A 21 -20.16 1.22 10.77
N GLY A 22 -20.53 1.83 9.65
CA GLY A 22 -19.86 3.00 9.09
C GLY A 22 -19.76 4.16 10.08
N GLN A 23 -20.85 4.46 10.81
CA GLN A 23 -20.80 5.48 11.86
C GLN A 23 -19.87 5.11 13.03
N GLY A 24 -19.85 3.84 13.42
CA GLY A 24 -18.86 3.32 14.38
C GLY A 24 -17.42 3.53 13.92
N MET A 25 -17.14 3.22 12.64
CA MET A 25 -15.82 3.41 12.04
C MET A 25 -15.41 4.87 11.97
N ILE A 26 -16.32 5.76 11.53
CA ILE A 26 -16.09 7.21 11.48
C ILE A 26 -15.78 7.76 12.89
N SER A 27 -16.50 7.28 13.91
CA SER A 27 -16.26 7.66 15.30
C SER A 27 -14.86 7.25 15.74
N PHE A 28 -14.43 6.01 15.44
CA PHE A 28 -13.08 5.54 15.73
C PHE A 28 -11.99 6.29 14.96
N ILE A 29 -12.21 6.60 13.68
CA ILE A 29 -11.31 7.44 12.89
C ILE A 29 -11.14 8.81 13.55
N HIS A 30 -12.23 9.42 13.99
CA HIS A 30 -12.19 10.70 14.70
C HIS A 30 -11.39 10.58 16.01
N VAL A 31 -11.66 9.55 16.81
CA VAL A 31 -10.89 9.28 18.04
C VAL A 31 -9.41 9.12 17.72
N ALA A 32 -9.03 8.25 16.78
CA ALA A 32 -7.64 7.98 16.45
C ALA A 32 -6.86 9.24 15.99
N LYS A 33 -7.53 10.20 15.36
CA LYS A 33 -6.93 11.46 14.90
C LYS A 33 -6.80 12.53 15.98
N ASN A 34 -7.63 12.50 17.02
CA ASN A 34 -7.79 13.61 17.96
C ASN A 34 -7.43 13.28 19.41
N VAL A 35 -7.34 11.99 19.74
CA VAL A 35 -7.05 11.50 21.09
C VAL A 35 -5.60 11.03 21.18
N LYS A 36 -4.98 11.22 22.35
CA LYS A 36 -3.64 10.69 22.62
C LYS A 36 -3.66 9.17 22.67
N ALA A 37 -2.71 8.52 21.98
CA ALA A 37 -2.59 7.06 21.91
C ALA A 37 -2.69 6.35 23.28
N VAL A 38 -2.08 6.93 24.32
CA VAL A 38 -2.09 6.37 25.69
C VAL A 38 -3.49 6.21 26.28
N GLU A 39 -4.48 6.98 25.81
CA GLU A 39 -5.85 6.88 26.28
C GLU A 39 -6.59 5.67 25.67
N LEU A 40 -6.03 5.04 24.63
CA LEU A 40 -6.55 3.83 24.00
C LEU A 40 -5.88 2.55 24.50
N ASP A 41 -4.79 2.66 25.27
CA ASP A 41 -3.98 1.50 25.70
C ASP A 41 -4.82 0.46 26.45
N SER A 42 -5.79 0.89 27.28
CA SER A 42 -6.66 -0.04 28.03
C SER A 42 -7.67 -0.82 27.18
N TYR A 43 -7.94 -0.37 25.96
CA TYR A 43 -8.86 -1.00 25.01
C TYR A 43 -8.14 -1.56 23.78
N GLY A 44 -6.81 -1.46 23.73
CA GLY A 44 -6.03 -1.66 22.51
C GLY A 44 -6.34 -2.98 21.79
N ASP A 45 -6.22 -4.11 22.49
CA ASP A 45 -6.45 -5.42 21.87
C ASP A 45 -7.90 -5.63 21.43
N VAL A 46 -8.88 -5.14 22.20
CA VAL A 46 -10.32 -5.28 21.86
C VAL A 46 -10.65 -4.47 20.60
N ILE A 47 -10.12 -3.24 20.52
CA ILE A 47 -10.29 -2.37 19.36
C ILE A 47 -9.64 -3.01 18.12
N LEU A 48 -8.41 -3.51 18.24
CA LEU A 48 -7.70 -4.10 17.10
C LEU A 48 -8.31 -5.43 16.63
N ASP A 49 -8.90 -6.21 17.55
CA ASP A 49 -9.66 -7.38 17.17
C ASP A 49 -10.93 -7.01 16.39
N ALA A 50 -11.69 -6.02 16.87
CA ALA A 50 -12.87 -5.51 16.17
C ALA A 50 -12.52 -4.96 14.77
N CYS A 51 -11.37 -4.28 14.62
CA CYS A 51 -10.86 -3.89 13.31
C CYS A 51 -10.68 -5.11 12.40
N CYS A 52 -9.99 -6.15 12.86
CA CYS A 52 -9.73 -7.35 12.06
C CYS A 52 -11.01 -8.05 11.61
N GLN A 53 -11.98 -8.20 12.52
CA GLN A 53 -13.27 -8.83 12.22
C GLN A 53 -14.06 -8.07 11.15
N ASN A 54 -13.92 -6.73 11.12
CA ASN A 54 -14.63 -5.88 10.16
C ASN A 54 -13.88 -5.70 8.84
N ILE A 55 -12.69 -6.27 8.63
CA ILE A 55 -12.04 -6.26 7.31
C ILE A 55 -12.87 -7.03 6.27
N ALA A 56 -13.68 -8.00 6.71
CA ALA A 56 -14.61 -8.72 5.83
C ALA A 56 -15.93 -7.99 5.54
N SER A 57 -15.92 -6.66 5.52
CA SER A 57 -17.12 -5.85 5.29
C SER A 57 -17.48 -5.67 3.81
N GLU A 58 -18.71 -5.17 3.60
CA GLU A 58 -19.26 -4.75 2.31
C GLU A 58 -18.46 -3.61 1.67
N ASP A 59 -18.62 -3.45 0.35
CA ASP A 59 -17.89 -2.46 -0.46
C ASP A 59 -18.13 -1.02 0.02
N GLU A 60 -19.36 -0.70 0.41
CA GLU A 60 -19.81 0.65 0.77
C GLU A 60 -19.05 1.25 1.95
N ILE A 61 -18.59 0.40 2.89
CA ILE A 61 -17.87 0.85 4.08
C ILE A 61 -16.37 0.52 4.04
N TRP A 62 -15.89 -0.10 2.96
CA TRP A 62 -14.51 -0.54 2.84
C TRP A 62 -13.49 0.59 3.07
N GLN A 63 -13.77 1.79 2.56
CA GLN A 63 -12.88 2.94 2.80
C GLN A 63 -12.72 3.23 4.29
N TYR A 64 -13.82 3.23 5.05
CA TYR A 64 -13.79 3.48 6.49
C TYR A 64 -13.12 2.34 7.25
N VAL A 65 -13.33 1.10 6.83
CA VAL A 65 -12.66 -0.09 7.37
C VAL A 65 -11.15 0.06 7.28
N VAL A 66 -10.63 0.38 6.09
CA VAL A 66 -9.19 0.52 5.86
C VAL A 66 -8.64 1.69 6.68
N GLU A 67 -9.30 2.86 6.62
CA GLU A 67 -8.83 4.06 7.31
C GLU A 67 -8.79 3.85 8.83
N MET A 68 -9.90 3.35 9.40
CA MET A 68 -10.01 3.03 10.82
C MET A 68 -8.91 2.05 11.25
N SER A 69 -8.77 0.95 10.51
CA SER A 69 -7.83 -0.11 10.83
C SER A 69 -6.38 0.40 10.82
N VAL A 70 -5.97 1.10 9.76
CA VAL A 70 -4.63 1.70 9.63
C VAL A 70 -4.36 2.68 10.77
N LEU A 71 -5.28 3.60 11.04
CA LEU A 71 -5.09 4.62 12.07
C LEU A 71 -4.99 4.00 13.46
N LEU A 72 -5.88 3.07 13.80
CA LEU A 72 -5.89 2.47 15.13
C LEU A 72 -4.69 1.56 15.37
N VAL A 73 -4.28 0.73 14.40
CA VAL A 73 -3.11 -0.13 14.60
C VAL A 73 -1.83 0.69 14.75
N THR A 74 -1.65 1.72 13.94
CA THR A 74 -0.47 2.60 14.04
C THR A 74 -0.49 3.45 15.30
N CYS A 75 -1.67 3.90 15.74
CA CYS A 75 -1.83 4.66 16.99
C CYS A 75 -1.57 3.80 18.23
N ILE A 76 -2.12 2.57 18.30
CA ILE A 76 -2.03 1.70 19.48
C ILE A 76 -0.65 1.02 19.54
N GLN A 77 -0.16 0.47 18.42
CA GLN A 77 1.11 -0.27 18.39
C GLN A 77 2.34 0.63 18.25
N ARG A 78 2.16 1.90 17.86
CA ARG A 78 3.21 2.93 17.84
C ARG A 78 4.48 2.44 17.13
N ASP A 79 5.59 2.40 17.87
CA ASP A 79 6.93 2.06 17.39
C ASP A 79 7.26 0.56 17.56
N ASN A 80 6.26 -0.30 17.70
CA ASN A 80 6.46 -1.75 17.74
C ASN A 80 6.23 -2.40 16.36
N PRO A 81 7.24 -2.39 15.45
CA PRO A 81 7.12 -2.99 14.12
C PRO A 81 6.85 -4.50 14.17
N ARG A 82 7.18 -5.17 15.29
CA ARG A 82 7.02 -6.61 15.48
C ARG A 82 5.67 -7.00 16.07
N SER A 83 4.77 -6.04 16.24
CA SER A 83 3.43 -6.35 16.73
C SER A 83 2.71 -7.29 15.77
N LEU A 84 2.18 -8.38 16.31
CA LEU A 84 1.37 -9.35 15.57
C LEU A 84 0.09 -8.71 14.98
N TRP A 85 -0.35 -7.57 15.53
CA TRP A 85 -1.50 -6.84 15.01
C TRP A 85 -1.26 -6.25 13.63
N PHE A 86 -0.05 -5.78 13.33
CA PHE A 86 0.28 -5.33 11.97
C PHE A 86 0.21 -6.50 10.98
N GLU A 87 0.77 -7.65 11.34
CA GLU A 87 0.75 -8.85 10.51
C GLU A 87 -0.68 -9.34 10.27
N LYS A 88 -1.47 -9.51 11.34
CA LYS A 88 -2.87 -9.96 11.27
C LYS A 88 -3.69 -9.03 10.37
N MET A 89 -3.60 -7.72 10.62
CA MET A 89 -4.38 -6.72 9.89
C MET A 89 -4.01 -6.63 8.41
N LEU A 90 -2.70 -6.62 8.10
CA LEU A 90 -2.24 -6.61 6.71
C LEU A 90 -2.64 -7.89 5.99
N ASN A 91 -2.54 -9.06 6.64
CA ASN A 91 -2.93 -10.34 6.06
C ASN A 91 -4.42 -10.41 5.75
N GLU A 92 -5.28 -9.90 6.62
CA GLU A 92 -6.71 -9.82 6.35
C GLU A 92 -6.99 -8.89 5.16
N MET A 93 -6.44 -7.66 5.15
CA MET A 93 -6.65 -6.73 4.02
C MET A 93 -6.19 -7.33 2.69
N LEU A 94 -5.02 -7.96 2.67
CA LEU A 94 -4.48 -8.61 1.47
C LEU A 94 -5.38 -9.76 1.01
N SER A 95 -5.91 -10.57 1.94
CA SER A 95 -6.80 -11.68 1.59
C SER A 95 -8.08 -11.19 0.90
N HIS A 96 -8.61 -10.05 1.32
CA HIS A 96 -9.77 -9.43 0.68
C HIS A 96 -9.45 -8.86 -0.70
N LEU A 97 -8.29 -8.23 -0.86
CA LEU A 97 -7.84 -7.68 -2.14
C LEU A 97 -7.52 -8.78 -3.16
N GLU A 98 -6.92 -9.89 -2.72
CA GLU A 98 -6.61 -11.05 -3.56
C GLU A 98 -7.86 -11.76 -4.08
N ARG A 99 -8.96 -11.76 -3.32
CA ARG A 99 -10.25 -12.33 -3.76
C ARG A 99 -10.93 -11.47 -4.83
N GLN A 100 -10.76 -10.16 -4.78
CA GLN A 100 -11.42 -9.21 -5.70
C GLN A 100 -10.45 -8.15 -6.23
N PRO A 101 -9.35 -8.53 -6.92
CA PRO A 101 -8.29 -7.59 -7.26
C PRO A 101 -8.71 -6.56 -8.31
N ARG A 102 -9.81 -6.82 -9.03
CA ARG A 102 -10.37 -5.91 -10.05
C ARG A 102 -11.30 -4.86 -9.46
N ASN A 103 -11.73 -4.99 -8.20
CA ASN A 103 -12.59 -4.00 -7.55
C ASN A 103 -11.83 -2.68 -7.39
N LYS A 104 -12.24 -1.67 -8.16
CA LYS A 104 -11.55 -0.38 -8.27
C LYS A 104 -11.58 0.38 -6.95
N GLU A 105 -12.75 0.47 -6.33
CA GLU A 105 -12.95 1.23 -5.08
C GLU A 105 -12.11 0.63 -3.95
N ARG A 106 -12.12 -0.70 -3.83
CA ARG A 106 -11.33 -1.40 -2.81
C ARG A 106 -9.84 -1.12 -2.93
N ARG A 107 -9.32 -1.28 -4.13
CA ARG A 107 -7.92 -1.05 -4.45
C ARG A 107 -7.51 0.39 -4.18
N ILE A 108 -8.29 1.37 -4.66
CA ILE A 108 -7.97 2.79 -4.50
C ILE A 108 -7.96 3.17 -3.02
N ALA A 109 -8.97 2.76 -2.25
CA ALA A 109 -9.03 3.03 -0.82
C ALA A 109 -7.80 2.46 -0.10
N TRP A 110 -7.45 1.20 -0.38
CA TRP A 110 -6.29 0.57 0.23
C TRP A 110 -4.96 1.26 -0.15
N LEU A 111 -4.73 1.52 -1.44
CA LEU A 111 -3.49 2.16 -1.89
C LEU A 111 -3.33 3.59 -1.34
N LYS A 112 -4.43 4.32 -1.15
CA LYS A 112 -4.40 5.66 -0.54
C LYS A 112 -3.98 5.60 0.93
N LEU A 113 -4.44 4.59 1.66
CA LEU A 113 -4.40 4.57 3.11
C LEU A 113 -3.34 3.65 3.72
N ILE A 114 -2.77 2.68 2.99
CA ILE A 114 -1.91 1.64 3.59
C ILE A 114 -0.51 2.11 4.04
N GLU A 115 -0.03 3.26 3.54
CA GLU A 115 1.34 3.71 3.77
C GLU A 115 1.78 3.80 5.25
N PRO A 116 0.96 4.26 6.19
CA PRO A 116 1.33 4.27 7.61
C PRO A 116 1.68 2.88 8.14
N ILE A 117 0.94 1.82 7.75
CA ILE A 117 1.29 0.45 8.13
C ILE A 117 2.67 0.09 7.56
N PHE A 118 2.90 0.36 6.26
CA PHE A 118 4.21 0.09 5.64
C PHE A 118 5.35 0.78 6.38
N ASN A 119 5.19 2.07 6.69
CA ASN A 119 6.21 2.82 7.42
C ASN A 119 6.42 2.27 8.84
N SER A 120 5.36 1.85 9.54
CA SER A 120 5.46 1.26 10.88
C SER A 120 6.18 -0.07 10.90
N ILE A 121 5.93 -0.98 9.94
CA ILE A 121 6.61 -2.29 9.91
C ILE A 121 7.97 -2.27 9.19
N GLY A 122 8.20 -1.29 8.32
CA GLY A 122 9.48 -1.04 7.66
C GLY A 122 10.00 -2.25 6.87
N LEU A 123 11.18 -2.74 7.25
CA LEU A 123 11.84 -3.86 6.56
C LEU A 123 11.01 -5.16 6.59
N LEU A 124 10.14 -5.34 7.59
CA LEU A 124 9.32 -6.55 7.74
C LEU A 124 8.28 -6.72 6.61
N ILE A 125 8.03 -5.68 5.79
CA ILE A 125 7.26 -5.81 4.55
C ILE A 125 7.78 -6.94 3.65
N LEU A 126 9.09 -7.25 3.71
CA LEU A 126 9.69 -8.35 2.95
C LEU A 126 8.91 -9.68 3.10
N ALA A 127 8.33 -9.94 4.28
CA ALA A 127 7.53 -11.15 4.52
C ALA A 127 6.23 -11.18 3.67
N HIS A 128 5.69 -10.01 3.31
CA HIS A 128 4.44 -9.85 2.58
C HIS A 128 4.65 -9.55 1.08
N ILE A 129 5.89 -9.37 0.63
CA ILE A 129 6.20 -9.03 -0.77
C ILE A 129 5.61 -10.03 -1.76
N ARG A 130 5.56 -11.33 -1.42
CA ARG A 130 4.99 -12.38 -2.28
C ARG A 130 3.49 -12.21 -2.53
N ARG A 131 2.77 -11.50 -1.66
CA ARG A 131 1.35 -11.19 -1.78
C ARG A 131 1.11 -9.80 -2.36
N ILE A 132 1.92 -8.82 -1.94
CA ILE A 132 1.81 -7.43 -2.37
C ILE A 132 2.19 -7.25 -3.85
N PHE A 133 3.31 -7.82 -4.29
CA PHE A 133 3.82 -7.58 -5.65
C PHE A 133 2.91 -8.12 -6.76
N PRO A 134 2.31 -9.32 -6.66
CA PRO A 134 1.33 -9.77 -7.63
C PRO A 134 0.16 -8.78 -7.82
N LEU A 135 -0.37 -8.22 -6.73
CA LEU A 135 -1.40 -7.19 -6.79
C LEU A 135 -0.87 -5.93 -7.49
N PHE A 136 0.32 -5.45 -7.12
CA PHE A 136 0.93 -4.30 -7.77
C PHE A 136 1.13 -4.50 -9.27
N PHE A 137 1.66 -5.64 -9.71
CA PHE A 137 1.84 -5.92 -11.13
C PHE A 137 0.50 -5.93 -11.86
N GLN A 138 -0.52 -6.57 -11.30
CA GLN A 138 -1.85 -6.54 -11.88
C GLN A 138 -2.42 -5.11 -11.98
N TRP A 139 -2.19 -4.29 -10.97
CA TRP A 139 -2.75 -2.95 -10.86
C TRP A 139 -1.95 -1.88 -11.61
N MET A 140 -0.70 -2.14 -11.98
CA MET A 140 0.08 -1.24 -12.85
C MET A 140 -0.53 -1.13 -14.25
N HIS A 141 -1.25 -2.15 -14.71
CA HIS A 141 -1.76 -2.24 -16.08
C HIS A 141 -3.30 -2.11 -16.18
N VAL A 142 -3.96 -1.56 -15.16
CA VAL A 142 -5.40 -1.25 -15.24
C VAL A 142 -5.65 0.01 -16.06
N ASP A 143 -6.91 0.26 -16.41
CA ASP A 143 -7.24 1.38 -17.30
C ASP A 143 -7.25 2.76 -16.65
N ASP A 144 -7.35 2.83 -15.32
CA ASP A 144 -7.49 4.09 -14.59
C ASP A 144 -6.14 4.63 -14.08
N ASP A 145 -5.81 5.85 -14.51
CA ASP A 145 -4.56 6.54 -14.14
C ASP A 145 -4.39 6.71 -12.62
N GLU A 146 -5.49 6.88 -11.87
CA GLU A 146 -5.45 7.04 -10.41
C GLU A 146 -4.85 5.81 -9.72
N THR A 147 -5.30 4.61 -10.09
CA THR A 147 -4.72 3.37 -9.58
C THR A 147 -3.23 3.32 -9.91
N ILE A 148 -2.85 3.55 -11.17
CA ILE A 148 -1.46 3.42 -11.61
C ILE A 148 -0.54 4.33 -10.78
N LEU A 149 -0.91 5.60 -10.63
CA LEU A 149 -0.16 6.58 -9.83
C LEU A 149 -0.06 6.17 -8.37
N LEU A 150 -1.15 5.66 -7.78
CA LEU A 150 -1.13 5.17 -6.42
C LEU A 150 -0.25 3.93 -6.26
N VAL A 151 -0.28 2.99 -7.20
CA VAL A 151 0.59 1.80 -7.20
C VAL A 151 2.06 2.21 -7.27
N LEU A 152 2.42 3.10 -8.20
CA LEU A 152 3.80 3.58 -8.32
C LEU A 152 4.32 4.20 -7.02
N LYS A 153 3.50 5.03 -6.35
CA LYS A 153 3.81 5.59 -5.03
C LYS A 153 4.03 4.50 -3.99
N ARG A 154 3.18 3.47 -3.93
CA ARG A 154 3.32 2.38 -2.96
C ARG A 154 4.50 1.47 -3.25
N VAL A 155 4.79 1.19 -4.53
CA VAL A 155 6.01 0.47 -4.94
C VAL A 155 7.23 1.26 -4.49
N GLN A 156 7.26 2.58 -4.72
CA GLN A 156 8.35 3.44 -4.24
C GLN A 156 8.53 3.37 -2.72
N THR A 157 7.44 3.41 -1.94
CA THR A 157 7.48 3.22 -0.48
C THR A 157 8.10 1.86 -0.13
N VAL A 158 7.66 0.76 -0.76
CA VAL A 158 8.17 -0.59 -0.48
C VAL A 158 9.65 -0.73 -0.87
N VAL A 159 10.05 -0.22 -2.03
CA VAL A 159 11.45 -0.21 -2.48
C VAL A 159 12.31 0.59 -1.51
N ARG A 160 11.88 1.80 -1.12
CA ARG A 160 12.59 2.66 -0.16
C ARG A 160 12.78 1.99 1.20
N LEU A 161 11.77 1.29 1.71
CA LEU A 161 11.81 0.66 3.04
C LEU A 161 12.59 -0.66 3.06
N THR A 162 12.56 -1.42 1.97
CA THR A 162 13.11 -2.78 1.95
C THR A 162 14.41 -2.92 1.16
N TRP A 163 14.70 -1.96 0.27
CA TRP A 163 15.75 -2.00 -0.75
C TRP A 163 15.68 -3.29 -1.60
N LEU A 164 14.48 -3.89 -1.65
CA LEU A 164 14.18 -5.20 -2.24
C LEU A 164 15.22 -6.27 -1.92
N ARG A 165 15.75 -6.29 -0.69
CA ARG A 165 16.76 -7.27 -0.26
C ARG A 165 16.22 -8.70 -0.40
N HIS A 166 17.00 -9.57 -1.04
CA HIS A 166 16.68 -11.00 -1.22
C HIS A 166 15.32 -11.28 -1.88
N THR A 167 14.85 -10.41 -2.78
CA THR A 167 13.59 -10.63 -3.51
C THR A 167 13.83 -11.13 -4.94
N PRO A 168 12.99 -12.05 -5.46
CA PRO A 168 13.03 -12.46 -6.87
C PRO A 168 12.35 -11.45 -7.81
N TYR A 169 11.76 -10.38 -7.27
CA TYR A 169 10.88 -9.48 -8.03
C TYR A 169 11.59 -8.30 -8.69
N VAL A 170 12.91 -8.13 -8.51
CA VAL A 170 13.66 -7.00 -9.07
C VAL A 170 13.57 -6.97 -10.60
N GLU A 171 13.88 -8.09 -11.25
CA GLU A 171 13.86 -8.17 -12.71
C GLU A 171 12.45 -8.00 -13.26
N ARG A 172 11.47 -8.72 -12.67
CA ARG A 172 10.08 -8.58 -13.06
C ARG A 172 9.57 -7.15 -12.88
N LEU A 173 9.89 -6.49 -11.77
CA LEU A 173 9.49 -5.10 -11.55
C LEU A 173 10.06 -4.18 -12.62
N LEU A 174 11.33 -4.36 -13.00
CA LEU A 174 11.93 -3.59 -14.08
C LEU A 174 11.16 -3.80 -15.40
N ASP A 175 10.84 -5.04 -15.74
CA ASP A 175 10.11 -5.37 -16.97
C ASP A 175 8.71 -4.72 -17.00
N GLU A 176 7.96 -4.86 -15.90
CA GLU A 176 6.61 -4.31 -15.79
C GLU A 176 6.65 -2.76 -15.85
N LEU A 177 7.66 -2.11 -15.25
CA LEU A 177 7.87 -0.66 -15.35
C LEU A 177 8.21 -0.20 -16.78
N VAL A 178 9.01 -0.97 -17.51
CA VAL A 178 9.34 -0.69 -18.92
C VAL A 178 8.09 -0.80 -19.80
N VAL A 179 7.28 -1.84 -19.59
CA VAL A 179 6.00 -2.01 -20.29
C VAL A 179 5.08 -0.83 -19.98
N LEU A 180 4.90 -0.50 -18.70
CA LEU A 180 4.06 0.61 -18.27
C LEU A 180 4.54 1.96 -18.84
N PHE A 181 5.85 2.18 -18.94
CA PHE A 181 6.41 3.41 -19.51
C PHE A 181 6.00 3.62 -20.98
N LYS A 182 5.95 2.52 -21.75
CA LYS A 182 5.47 2.51 -23.13
C LYS A 182 3.96 2.75 -23.19
N GLU A 183 3.19 2.00 -22.40
CA GLU A 183 1.72 2.14 -22.31
C GLU A 183 1.29 3.54 -21.87
N ALA A 184 2.08 4.21 -21.02
CA ALA A 184 1.83 5.57 -20.58
C ALA A 184 1.73 6.57 -21.74
N ALA A 185 2.23 6.25 -22.94
CA ALA A 185 2.08 7.09 -24.13
C ALA A 185 0.62 7.43 -24.45
N LEU A 186 -0.32 6.52 -24.12
CA LEU A 186 -1.75 6.64 -24.41
C LEU A 186 -2.57 7.14 -23.21
N ARG A 187 -1.94 7.35 -22.06
CA ARG A 187 -2.61 7.72 -20.80
C ARG A 187 -2.78 9.24 -20.68
N LYS A 188 -3.78 9.69 -19.90
CA LYS A 188 -4.00 11.13 -19.67
C LYS A 188 -2.92 11.69 -18.74
N ALA A 189 -2.56 10.95 -17.70
CA ALA A 189 -1.50 11.29 -16.75
C ALA A 189 -0.09 10.87 -17.22
N ARG A 190 0.13 10.77 -18.54
CA ARG A 190 1.36 10.28 -19.17
C ARG A 190 2.65 10.81 -18.52
N GLU A 191 2.79 12.13 -18.43
CA GLU A 191 4.05 12.74 -17.97
C GLU A 191 4.32 12.47 -16.50
N THR A 192 3.29 12.47 -15.66
CA THR A 192 3.39 12.10 -14.24
C THR A 192 3.77 10.63 -14.09
N ILE A 193 3.08 9.72 -14.78
CA ILE A 193 3.37 8.28 -14.73
C ILE A 193 4.81 8.00 -15.17
N ARG A 194 5.26 8.59 -16.29
CA ARG A 194 6.63 8.42 -16.79
C ARG A 194 7.69 8.98 -15.84
N THR A 195 7.37 10.09 -15.17
CA THR A 195 8.26 10.69 -14.16
C THR A 195 8.40 9.79 -12.94
N ASP A 196 7.29 9.25 -12.43
CA ASP A 196 7.29 8.33 -11.28
C ASP A 196 8.03 7.03 -11.61
N ILE A 197 7.83 6.47 -12.82
CA ILE A 197 8.57 5.30 -13.30
C ILE A 197 10.07 5.59 -13.38
N ARG A 198 10.47 6.74 -13.94
CA ARG A 198 11.88 7.14 -14.02
C ARG A 198 12.51 7.22 -12.63
N ASN A 199 11.85 7.89 -11.69
CA ASN A 199 12.34 8.03 -10.32
C ASN A 199 12.50 6.67 -9.64
N LEU A 200 11.56 5.75 -9.89
CA LEU A 200 11.62 4.40 -9.36
C LEU A 200 12.76 3.58 -9.98
N LEU A 201 13.00 3.70 -11.29
CA LEU A 201 14.12 3.03 -11.96
C LEU A 201 15.48 3.54 -11.46
N ILE A 202 15.63 4.86 -11.23
CA ILE A 202 16.83 5.43 -10.61
C ILE A 202 17.04 4.84 -9.20
N MET A 203 15.98 4.74 -8.40
CA MET A 203 16.06 4.13 -7.08
C MET A 203 16.45 2.64 -7.15
N LEU A 204 15.90 1.89 -8.09
CA LEU A 204 16.24 0.48 -8.30
C LEU A 204 17.70 0.31 -8.72
N GLN A 205 18.18 1.16 -9.62
CA GLN A 205 19.59 1.19 -10.04
C GLN A 205 20.51 1.43 -8.85
N GLN A 206 20.21 2.42 -8.01
CA GLN A 206 20.96 2.71 -6.78
C GLN A 206 20.93 1.55 -5.79
N CYS A 207 19.80 0.84 -5.66
CA CYS A 207 19.66 -0.28 -4.73
C CYS A 207 20.33 -1.57 -5.20
N LYS A 208 20.45 -1.80 -6.52
CA LYS A 208 20.78 -3.12 -7.10
C LYS A 208 22.01 -3.14 -8.00
N GLY A 209 22.54 -1.99 -8.41
CA GLY A 209 23.79 -1.87 -9.17
C GLY A 209 23.85 -2.85 -10.35
N LEU A 210 24.85 -3.74 -10.33
CA LEU A 210 25.08 -4.74 -11.38
C LEU A 210 23.86 -5.65 -11.67
N GLN A 211 23.03 -5.98 -10.67
CA GLN A 211 21.83 -6.79 -10.90
C GLN A 211 20.80 -6.03 -11.74
N PHE A 212 20.66 -4.71 -11.51
CA PHE A 212 19.83 -3.85 -12.33
C PHE A 212 20.38 -3.77 -13.76
N GLU A 213 21.69 -3.57 -13.91
CA GLU A 213 22.31 -3.43 -15.24
C GLU A 213 22.10 -4.67 -16.11
N ARG A 214 22.31 -5.87 -15.56
CA ARG A 214 22.06 -7.11 -16.30
C ARG A 214 20.62 -7.23 -16.78
N ALA A 215 19.66 -6.88 -15.91
CA ALA A 215 18.24 -6.90 -16.25
C ALA A 215 17.86 -5.77 -17.22
N TRP A 216 18.53 -4.62 -17.16
CA TRP A 216 18.31 -3.48 -18.05
C TRP A 216 18.88 -3.68 -19.45
N ASN A 217 19.98 -4.43 -19.58
CA ASN A 217 20.68 -4.63 -20.87
C ASN A 217 19.76 -5.18 -21.97
N LYS A 218 18.78 -6.03 -21.64
CA LYS A 218 17.83 -6.58 -22.61
C LYS A 218 16.89 -5.52 -23.24
N HIS A 219 16.84 -4.32 -22.67
CA HIS A 219 15.99 -3.21 -23.10
C HIS A 219 16.78 -2.06 -23.75
N GLN A 220 18.11 -2.13 -23.81
CA GLN A 220 18.97 -1.02 -24.28
C GLN A 220 18.73 -0.65 -25.75
N ASP A 221 18.38 -1.61 -26.59
CA ASP A 221 18.17 -1.40 -28.03
C ASP A 221 16.75 -0.93 -28.37
N ASP A 222 15.86 -0.73 -27.39
CA ASP A 222 14.49 -0.28 -27.64
C ASP A 222 14.44 1.23 -27.92
N PRO A 223 14.04 1.67 -29.14
CA PRO A 223 14.01 3.07 -29.49
C PRO A 223 13.04 3.89 -28.63
N ASN A 224 11.99 3.28 -28.09
CA ASN A 224 11.00 3.94 -27.24
C ASN A 224 11.55 4.27 -25.84
N LEU A 225 12.69 3.70 -25.48
CA LEU A 225 13.34 3.87 -24.17
C LEU A 225 14.57 4.76 -24.24
N THR A 226 14.93 5.31 -25.40
CA THR A 226 16.15 6.13 -25.59
C THR A 226 16.23 7.27 -24.57
N SER A 227 15.13 8.02 -24.37
CA SER A 227 15.09 9.11 -23.38
C SER A 227 15.25 8.60 -21.94
N LEU A 228 14.71 7.43 -21.63
CA LEU A 228 14.81 6.80 -20.31
C LEU A 228 16.24 6.30 -20.05
N ALA A 229 16.87 5.68 -21.06
CA ALA A 229 18.26 5.22 -21.01
C ALA A 229 19.25 6.37 -20.77
N CYS A 230 19.13 7.49 -21.51
CA CYS A 230 19.96 8.68 -21.29
C CYS A 230 19.85 9.25 -19.88
N ASN A 231 18.66 9.20 -19.29
CA ASN A 231 18.43 9.69 -17.94
C ASN A 231 19.01 8.76 -16.86
N LEU A 232 18.99 7.44 -17.09
CA LEU A 232 19.57 6.44 -16.20
C LEU A 232 21.10 6.36 -16.28
N SER A 233 21.69 6.80 -17.41
CA SER A 233 23.13 6.99 -17.50
C SER A 233 23.56 8.26 -16.76
N ALA A 234 22.82 9.37 -16.92
CA ALA A 234 23.12 10.63 -16.25
C ALA A 234 23.01 10.55 -14.71
N SER A 235 22.15 9.68 -14.16
CA SER A 235 22.07 9.46 -12.71
C SER A 235 23.23 8.65 -12.11
N ARG A 236 24.19 8.20 -12.93
CA ARG A 236 25.39 7.47 -12.48
C ARG A 236 26.58 8.40 -12.20
N GLU A 237 26.56 9.60 -12.77
CA GLU A 237 27.56 10.67 -12.59
C GLU A 237 27.22 11.53 -11.37
#